data_AF-A0A975DJ92-F1
#
_entry.id   AF-A0A975DJ92-F1
#
_cell.length_a   1.000
_cell.length_b   1.000
_cell.length_c   1.000
_cell.angle_alpha   90.00
_cell.angle_beta   90.00
_cell.angle_gamma   90.00
#
_symmetry.space_group_name_H-M   'P 1'
#
loop_
_entity.id
_entity.type
_entity.pdbx_description
1 polymer ?
#
loop_
_entity_poly.entity_id
_entity_poly.type
_entity_poly.pdbx_seq_one_letter_code
_entity_poly.pdbx_strand_id
1 'polypeptide(L)'
;MTLREYFDNYYSVISRGDLADLDAFYFPNSPLGETNKQQFEAMRKQFSFELKLMDVSLLAKQDELLIVRDQLVFEATIEGEARTKRSSNIHTLVKSDDNWCVYSSNPLPESMVL
;
A
#
# COMPACT_ATOMS: atom_id res chain seq x y z
N MET A 1 -7.61 1.27 16.01
CA MET A 1 -7.52 1.12 14.55
C MET A 1 -7.25 -0.34 14.22
N THR A 2 -8.04 -0.93 13.35
CA THR A 2 -7.84 -2.28 12.79
C THR A 2 -6.87 -2.23 11.60
N LEU A 3 -6.33 -3.38 11.18
CA LEU A 3 -5.52 -3.46 9.96
C LEU A 3 -6.31 -3.01 8.73
N ARG A 4 -7.59 -3.36 8.66
CA ARG A 4 -8.51 -2.94 7.59
C ARG A 4 -8.60 -1.42 7.52
N GLU A 5 -8.89 -0.77 8.64
CA GLU A 5 -8.96 0.70 8.73
C GLU A 5 -7.63 1.36 8.36
N TYR A 6 -6.50 0.79 8.82
CA TYR A 6 -5.17 1.30 8.49
C TYR A 6 -4.90 1.27 6.98
N PHE A 7 -5.10 0.12 6.34
CA PHE A 7 -4.81 -0.05 4.91
C PHE A 7 -5.86 0.61 4.02
N ASP A 8 -7.14 0.66 4.40
CA ASP A 8 -8.16 1.43 3.69
C ASP A 8 -7.80 2.92 3.69
N ASN A 9 -7.34 3.47 4.82
CA ASN A 9 -6.87 4.86 4.89
C ASN A 9 -5.63 5.09 4.02
N TYR A 10 -4.63 4.20 4.13
CA TYR A 10 -3.41 4.26 3.31
C TYR A 10 -3.72 4.29 1.80
N TYR A 11 -4.56 3.37 1.31
CA TYR A 11 -4.92 3.32 -0.11
C TYR A 11 -5.87 4.44 -0.53
N SER A 12 -6.70 4.96 0.37
CA SER A 12 -7.49 6.16 0.11
C SER A 12 -6.61 7.38 -0.11
N VAL A 13 -5.57 7.59 0.70
CA VAL A 13 -4.62 8.70 0.52
C VAL A 13 -3.94 8.60 -0.85
N ILE A 14 -3.46 7.40 -1.21
CA ILE A 14 -2.86 7.16 -2.52
C ILE A 14 -3.85 7.47 -3.64
N SER A 15 -5.11 7.01 -3.52
CA SER A 15 -6.15 7.13 -4.55
C SER A 15 -6.70 8.55 -4.71
N ARG A 16 -6.67 9.39 -3.66
CA ARG A 16 -6.99 10.82 -3.77
C ARG A 16 -5.84 11.65 -4.35
N GLY A 17 -4.61 11.15 -4.23
CA GLY A 17 -3.42 11.87 -4.68
C GLY A 17 -2.86 12.83 -3.64
N ASP A 18 -3.27 12.70 -2.37
CA ASP A 18 -2.79 13.49 -1.24
C ASP A 18 -1.43 12.95 -0.76
N LEU A 19 -0.43 12.90 -1.65
CA LEU A 19 0.81 12.16 -1.40
C LEU A 19 1.70 12.78 -0.30
N ALA A 20 1.42 14.01 0.13
CA ALA A 20 2.06 14.57 1.33
C ALA A 20 1.70 13.76 2.59
N ASP A 21 0.44 13.31 2.70
CA ASP A 21 -0.08 12.57 3.85
C ASP A 21 0.46 11.12 3.92
N LEU A 22 1.10 10.64 2.85
CA LEU A 22 1.73 9.32 2.84
C LEU A 22 2.88 9.19 3.84
N ASP A 23 3.54 10.29 4.21
CA ASP A 23 4.66 10.24 5.18
C ASP A 23 4.23 9.66 6.52
N ALA A 24 2.97 9.87 6.93
CA ALA A 24 2.43 9.36 8.18
C ALA A 24 2.38 7.81 8.23
N PHE A 25 2.46 7.15 7.08
CA PHE A 25 2.38 5.68 6.98
C PHE A 25 3.74 5.01 6.88
N TYR A 26 4.81 5.72 6.54
CA TYR A 26 6.13 5.12 6.37
C TYR A 26 7.00 5.32 7.60
N PHE A 27 7.93 4.38 7.82
CA PHE A 27 8.91 4.54 8.88
C PHE A 27 9.74 5.82 8.63
N PRO A 28 10.06 6.62 9.68
CA PRO A 28 10.79 7.87 9.49
C PRO A 28 12.08 7.69 8.69
N ASN A 29 12.32 8.60 7.74
CA ASN A 29 13.47 8.58 6.81
C ASN A 29 13.57 7.29 5.96
N SER A 30 12.48 6.54 5.77
CA SER A 30 12.49 5.35 4.93
C SER A 30 12.63 5.71 3.45
N PRO A 31 13.65 5.18 2.73
CA PRO A 31 13.77 5.37 1.28
C PRO A 31 12.57 4.80 0.51
N LEU A 32 11.84 3.84 1.10
CA LEU A 32 10.65 3.25 0.49
C LEU A 32 9.53 4.28 0.33
N GLY A 33 9.31 5.13 1.33
CA GLY A 33 8.24 6.12 1.31
C GLY A 33 8.42 7.09 0.15
N GLU A 34 9.62 7.65 0.02
CA GLU A 34 9.98 8.54 -1.08
C GLU A 34 9.87 7.86 -2.45
N THR A 35 10.39 6.63 -2.56
CA THR A 35 10.33 5.86 -3.81
C THR A 35 8.88 5.60 -4.25
N ASN A 36 8.01 5.19 -3.32
CA ASN A 36 6.61 4.91 -3.62
C ASN A 36 5.84 6.18 -3.96
N LYS A 37 6.11 7.30 -3.28
CA LYS A 37 5.52 8.61 -3.63
C LYS A 37 5.85 9.00 -5.06
N GLN A 38 7.12 8.97 -5.44
CA GLN A 38 7.55 9.27 -6.80
C GLN A 38 6.90 8.35 -7.83
N GLN A 39 6.74 7.07 -7.51
CA GLN A 39 6.05 6.11 -8.37
C GLN A 39 4.56 6.47 -8.56
N PHE A 40 3.84 6.77 -7.47
CA PHE A 40 2.42 7.17 -7.56
C PHE A 40 2.25 8.49 -8.30
N GLU A 41 3.14 9.47 -8.12
CA GLU A 41 3.15 10.69 -8.92
C GLU A 41 3.34 10.42 -10.40
N ALA A 42 4.32 9.56 -10.75
CA ALA A 42 4.60 9.21 -12.13
C ALA A 42 3.42 8.48 -12.80
N MET A 43 2.72 7.61 -12.06
CA MET A 43 1.50 6.95 -12.53
C MET A 43 0.37 7.96 -12.78
N ARG A 44 0.15 8.91 -11.86
CA ARG A 44 -0.90 9.94 -11.98
C ARG A 44 -0.72 10.87 -13.17
N LYS A 45 0.54 11.12 -13.58
CA LYS A 45 0.85 11.90 -14.79
C LYS A 45 0.43 11.18 -16.08
N GLN A 46 0.25 9.87 -16.03
CA GLN A 46 -0.05 9.03 -17.20
C GLN A 46 -1.52 8.61 -17.27
N PHE A 47 -2.16 8.33 -16.13
CA PHE A 47 -3.54 7.85 -16.07
C PHE A 47 -4.19 8.12 -14.71
N SER A 48 -5.52 8.13 -14.69
CA SER A 48 -6.29 8.08 -13.44
C SER A 48 -6.37 6.63 -12.94
N PHE A 49 -6.29 6.46 -11.63
CA PHE A 49 -6.41 5.14 -11.01
C PHE A 49 -6.98 5.20 -9.59
N GLU A 50 -7.48 4.06 -9.13
CA GLU A 50 -7.95 3.78 -7.79
C GLU A 50 -7.38 2.44 -7.28
N LEU A 51 -7.01 2.39 -6.00
CA LEU A 51 -6.60 1.18 -5.30
C LEU A 51 -7.67 0.80 -4.28
N LYS A 52 -8.27 -0.38 -4.44
CA LYS A 52 -9.31 -0.90 -3.55
C LYS A 52 -8.80 -2.09 -2.76
N LEU A 53 -8.83 -1.99 -1.43
CA LEU A 53 -8.49 -3.09 -0.54
C LEU A 53 -9.58 -4.17 -0.60
N MET A 54 -9.21 -5.38 -1.01
CA MET A 54 -10.11 -6.52 -1.05
C MET A 54 -10.03 -7.31 0.25
N ASP A 55 -8.82 -7.64 0.68
CA ASP A 55 -8.53 -8.40 1.88
C ASP A 55 -7.29 -7.87 2.59
N VAL A 56 -7.25 -8.05 3.90
CA VAL A 56 -6.05 -7.80 4.70
C VAL A 56 -5.98 -8.81 5.83
N SER A 57 -4.82 -9.45 5.96
CA SER A 57 -4.59 -10.55 6.87
C SER A 57 -3.29 -10.36 7.64
N LEU A 58 -3.34 -10.53 8.96
CA LEU A 58 -2.15 -10.58 9.82
C LEU A 58 -1.49 -11.96 9.67
N LEU A 59 -0.24 -12.00 9.24
CA LEU A 59 0.53 -13.24 9.08
C LEU A 59 1.40 -13.55 10.31
N ALA A 60 1.99 -12.52 10.92
CA ALA A 60 2.81 -12.67 12.12
C ALA A 60 2.79 -11.40 12.97
N LYS A 61 2.98 -11.56 14.29
CA LYS A 61 2.98 -10.46 15.27
C LYS A 61 4.06 -10.67 16.33
N GLN A 62 4.79 -9.60 16.62
CA GLN A 62 5.63 -9.38 17.80
C GLN A 62 5.24 -8.02 18.41
N ASP A 63 5.90 -7.62 19.51
CA ASP A 63 5.58 -6.38 20.22
C ASP A 63 5.71 -5.12 19.35
N GLU A 64 6.73 -5.07 18.50
CA GLU A 64 7.05 -3.91 17.65
C GLU A 64 7.12 -4.23 16.15
N LEU A 65 6.64 -5.42 15.75
CA LEU A 65 6.69 -5.91 14.38
C LEU A 65 5.39 -6.62 13.99
N LEU A 66 4.82 -6.25 12.85
CA LEU A 66 3.73 -6.98 12.19
C LEU A 66 4.15 -7.37 10.79
N ILE A 67 3.76 -8.58 10.38
CA ILE A 67 3.80 -9.02 8.98
C ILE A 67 2.35 -9.10 8.50
N VAL A 68 2.00 -8.31 7.49
CA VAL A 68 0.64 -8.19 6.99
C VAL A 68 0.62 -8.50 5.50
N ARG A 69 -0.37 -9.27 5.06
CA ARG A 69 -0.67 -9.46 3.65
C ARG A 69 -1.90 -8.68 3.29
N ASP A 70 -1.85 -7.98 2.17
CA ASP A 70 -3.05 -7.41 1.56
C ASP A 70 -3.37 -8.04 0.21
N GLN A 71 -4.59 -7.78 -0.25
CA GLN A 71 -5.00 -8.00 -1.62
C GLN A 71 -5.70 -6.75 -2.12
N LEU A 72 -5.32 -6.29 -3.30
CA LEU A 72 -5.81 -5.06 -3.90
C LEU A 72 -6.41 -5.34 -5.27
N VAL A 73 -7.36 -4.50 -5.64
CA VAL A 73 -7.74 -4.28 -7.03
C VAL A 73 -7.26 -2.89 -7.42
N PHE A 74 -6.43 -2.84 -8.45
CA PHE A 74 -6.03 -1.64 -9.15
C PHE A 74 -6.97 -1.43 -10.33
N GLU A 75 -7.69 -0.32 -10.36
CA GLU A 75 -8.56 0.09 -11.45
C GLU A 75 -7.99 1.37 -12.06
N ALA A 76 -7.80 1.40 -13.37
CA ALA A 76 -7.27 2.57 -14.07
C ALA A 76 -7.90 2.73 -15.45
N THR A 77 -7.90 3.96 -15.96
CA THR A 77 -8.24 4.26 -17.35
C THR A 77 -6.98 4.64 -18.09
N ILE A 78 -6.50 3.76 -18.97
CA ILE A 78 -5.26 3.96 -19.74
C ILE A 78 -5.67 4.06 -21.21
N GLU A 79 -5.33 5.18 -21.87
CA GLU A 79 -5.68 5.44 -23.28
C GLU A 79 -7.19 5.33 -23.59
N GLY A 80 -8.04 5.63 -22.60
CA GLY A 80 -9.50 5.52 -22.74
C GLY A 80 -10.07 4.13 -22.46
N GLU A 81 -9.23 3.13 -22.20
CA GLU A 81 -9.65 1.77 -21.85
C GLU A 81 -9.59 1.53 -20.34
N ALA A 82 -10.65 0.94 -19.80
CA ALA A 82 -10.66 0.48 -18.41
C ALA A 82 -9.76 -0.75 -18.25
N ARG A 83 -8.84 -0.69 -17.30
CA ARG A 83 -7.93 -1.77 -16.93
C ARG A 83 -8.11 -2.09 -15.45
N THR A 84 -8.22 -3.38 -15.16
CA THR A 84 -8.34 -3.90 -13.80
C THR A 84 -7.27 -4.95 -13.56
N LYS A 85 -6.50 -4.79 -12.49
CA LYS A 85 -5.47 -5.75 -12.09
C LYS A 85 -5.62 -6.09 -10.62
N ARG A 86 -5.49 -7.37 -10.27
CA ARG A 86 -5.37 -7.80 -8.88
C ARG A 86 -3.91 -7.84 -8.49
N SER A 87 -3.60 -7.43 -7.27
CA SER A 87 -2.28 -7.58 -6.69
C SER A 87 -2.38 -8.00 -5.24
N SER A 88 -1.28 -8.52 -4.70
CA SER A 88 -1.14 -8.84 -3.29
C SER A 88 0.26 -8.41 -2.86
N ASN A 89 0.38 -7.84 -1.67
CA ASN A 89 1.66 -7.43 -1.11
C ASN A 89 1.86 -8.06 0.26
N ILE A 90 3.12 -8.23 0.63
CA ILE A 90 3.53 -8.43 2.02
C ILE A 90 4.16 -7.15 2.53
N HIS A 91 3.60 -6.64 3.61
CA HIS A 91 4.05 -5.48 4.35
C HIS A 91 4.73 -5.93 5.64
N THR A 92 5.87 -5.31 5.94
CA THR A 92 6.44 -5.31 7.28
C THR A 92 6.10 -3.98 7.92
N LEU A 93 5.37 -3.99 9.02
CA LEU A 93 5.08 -2.80 9.81
C LEU A 93 5.91 -2.84 11.09
N VAL A 94 6.57 -1.73 11.40
CA VAL A 94 7.35 -1.54 12.62
C VAL A 94 6.71 -0.43 13.44
N LYS A 95 6.73 -0.58 14.76
CA LYS A 95 6.19 0.44 15.67
C LYS A 95 7.19 1.60 15.82
N SER A 96 6.75 2.85 15.64
CA SER A 96 7.52 4.09 15.84
C SER A 96 6.63 5.14 16.50
N ASP A 97 7.07 5.71 17.64
CA ASP A 97 6.32 6.71 18.41
C ASP A 97 4.83 6.34 18.61
N ASP A 98 4.58 5.12 19.06
CA ASP A 98 3.26 4.52 19.24
C ASP A 98 2.38 4.32 17.99
N ASN A 99 2.92 4.57 16.80
CA ASN A 99 2.27 4.35 15.52
C ASN A 99 2.85 3.14 14.78
N TRP A 100 2.03 2.44 14.01
CA TRP A 100 2.50 1.40 13.10
C TRP A 100 2.88 2.04 11.76
N CYS A 101 4.10 1.78 11.30
CA CYS A 101 4.64 2.36 10.07
C CYS A 101 5.11 1.25 9.13
N VAL A 102 4.83 1.39 7.83
CA VAL A 102 5.36 0.53 6.78
C VAL A 102 6.88 0.72 6.69
N TYR A 103 7.60 -0.35 7.01
CA TYR A 103 9.05 -0.43 6.89
C TYR A 103 9.46 -1.03 5.53
N SER A 104 8.75 -2.07 5.10
CA SER A 104 8.91 -2.69 3.77
C SER A 104 7.56 -3.09 3.18
N SER A 105 7.45 -3.05 1.85
CA SER A 105 6.27 -3.50 1.10
C SER A 105 6.75 -4.17 -0.17
N ASN A 106 6.40 -5.44 -0.38
CA ASN A 106 6.83 -6.21 -1.52
C ASN A 106 5.65 -6.85 -2.23
N PRO A 107 5.53 -6.71 -3.56
CA PRO A 107 4.51 -7.42 -4.32
C PRO A 107 4.77 -8.92 -4.26
N LEU A 108 3.73 -9.69 -4.00
CA LEU A 108 3.76 -11.13 -4.16
C LEU A 108 3.54 -11.48 -5.64
N PRO A 109 4.28 -12.46 -6.18
CA PRO A 109 4.02 -12.98 -7.51
C PRO A 109 2.57 -13.48 -7.62
N GLU A 110 1.91 -13.24 -8.75
CA GLU A 110 0.57 -13.77 -9.03
C GLU A 110 0.54 -15.31 -9.01
N SER A 111 1.71 -15.97 -9.13
CA SER A 111 1.89 -17.42 -9.03
C SER A 111 2.58 -17.84 -7.73
N MET A 112 1.83 -17.86 -6.63
CA MET A 112 2.13 -18.79 -5.52
C MET A 112 0.86 -19.60 -5.26
N VAL A 113 0.50 -20.43 -6.24
CA VAL A 113 -0.38 -21.58 -6.02
C VAL A 113 0.46 -22.60 -5.25
N LEU A 114 -0.05 -23.00 -4.08
CA LEU A 114 0.51 -24.02 -3.20
C LEU A 114 0.82 -25.33 -3.94
#